data_AF-A0A355R8K7-F1
#
_entry.id   AF-A0A355R8K7-F1
#
_cell.length_a   1.000
_cell.length_b   1.000
_cell.length_c   1.000
_cell.angle_alpha   90.00
_cell.angle_beta   90.00
_cell.angle_gamma   90.00
#
_symmetry.space_group_name_H-M   'P 1'
#
loop_
_entity.id
_entity.type
_entity.pdbx_description
1 polymer ?
#
loop_
_entity_poly.entity_id
_entity_poly.type
_entity_poly.pdbx_seq_one_letter_code
_entity_poly.pdbx_strand_id
1 'polypeptide(L)'
;MRQALDKKLRKQLENTVIKAREIAEQAAAEALARLSVGDASAASYLDADQRALRNRLRAHGRQLGDLRSSNGQQETGRLCSEVAYEHWHRMLFARFLEQNHLLMYDPHTALTLDECQELAADEGCADGWELAGKLAAKMLPQVFRADSPALAVTLAFNHVRELEKLIAGLDPDTFQAADSLGWVYQYWQA
;
A
#
# COMPACT_ATOMS: atom_id res chain seq x y z
N MET A 1 0.04 16.62 25.55
CA MET A 1 -0.89 17.06 24.47
C MET A 1 -0.19 16.76 23.15
N ARG A 2 -0.76 15.91 22.29
CA ARG A 2 -0.22 15.76 20.93
C ARG A 2 -0.41 17.09 20.20
N GLN A 3 0.66 17.62 19.63
CA GLN A 3 0.65 18.92 18.95
C GLN A 3 0.20 18.73 17.50
N ALA A 4 -0.33 19.80 16.91
CA ALA A 4 -0.64 19.84 15.48
C ALA A 4 0.66 19.91 14.67
N LEU A 5 0.64 19.36 13.47
CA LEU A 5 1.81 19.30 12.60
C LEU A 5 2.23 20.71 12.15
N ASP A 6 3.52 21.03 12.32
CA ASP A 6 4.07 22.33 11.91
C ASP A 6 3.79 22.60 10.43
N LYS A 7 3.64 23.88 10.06
CA LYS A 7 3.30 24.26 8.68
C LYS A 7 4.34 23.79 7.66
N LYS A 8 5.64 23.80 8.02
CA LYS A 8 6.71 23.33 7.14
C LYS A 8 6.61 21.81 6.94
N LEU A 9 6.37 21.07 8.01
CA LEU A 9 6.21 19.61 7.96
C LEU A 9 4.93 19.20 7.22
N ARG A 10 3.84 19.95 7.36
CA ARG A 10 2.62 19.77 6.54
C ARG A 10 2.91 19.93 5.07
N LYS A 11 3.70 20.93 4.67
CA LYS A 11 4.07 21.11 3.26
C LYS A 11 4.95 19.98 2.74
N GLN A 12 5.87 19.48 3.56
CA GLN A 12 6.68 18.31 3.22
C GLN A 12 5.80 17.06 3.05
N LEU A 13 4.88 16.84 3.98
CA LEU A 13 3.94 15.72 3.94
C LEU A 13 3.05 15.78 2.68
N GLU A 14 2.50 16.95 2.34
CA GLU A 14 1.72 17.18 1.12
C GLU A 14 2.50 16.75 -0.13
N ASN A 15 3.70 17.32 -0.32
CA ASN A 15 4.53 16.99 -1.48
C ASN A 15 4.90 15.50 -1.53
N THR A 16 5.13 14.90 -0.36
CA THR A 16 5.50 13.48 -0.25
C THR A 16 4.32 12.58 -0.62
N VAL A 17 3.12 12.87 -0.12
CA VAL A 17 1.91 12.07 -0.39
C VAL A 17 1.51 12.17 -1.86
N ILE A 18 1.56 13.37 -2.46
CA ILE A 18 1.27 13.54 -3.91
C ILE A 18 2.25 12.71 -4.74
N LYS A 19 3.55 12.81 -4.46
CA LYS A 19 4.57 12.06 -5.20
C LYS A 19 4.44 10.54 -4.98
N ALA A 20 4.12 10.11 -3.76
CA ALA A 20 3.89 8.72 -3.46
C ALA A 20 2.69 8.16 -4.22
N ARG A 21 1.62 8.94 -4.36
CA ARG A 21 0.44 8.56 -5.15
C ARG A 21 0.82 8.31 -6.61
N GLU A 22 1.55 9.22 -7.24
CA GLU A 22 2.02 9.06 -8.63
C GLU A 22 2.83 7.76 -8.80
N ILE A 23 3.79 7.50 -7.91
CA ILE A 23 4.63 6.28 -7.96
C ILE A 23 3.78 5.03 -7.73
N ALA A 24 2.89 5.05 -6.73
CA ALA A 24 2.07 3.90 -6.38
C ALA A 24 1.04 3.57 -7.48
N GLU A 25 0.42 4.59 -8.10
CA GLU A 25 -0.49 4.40 -9.23
C GLU A 25 0.26 3.87 -10.46
N GLN A 26 1.47 4.36 -10.73
CA GLN A 26 2.31 3.81 -11.81
C GLN A 26 2.67 2.34 -11.54
N ALA A 27 3.11 2.02 -10.33
CA ALA A 27 3.46 0.65 -9.93
C ALA A 27 2.27 -0.30 -10.01
N ALA A 28 1.09 0.16 -9.60
CA ALA A 28 -0.16 -0.58 -9.68
C ALA A 28 -0.55 -0.84 -11.14
N ALA A 29 -0.50 0.18 -12.00
CA ALA A 29 -0.80 0.04 -13.42
C ALA A 29 0.10 -1.01 -14.10
N GLU A 30 1.42 -0.95 -13.85
CA GLU A 30 2.39 -1.92 -14.37
C GLU A 30 2.12 -3.34 -13.87
N ALA A 31 1.83 -3.50 -12.58
CA ALA A 31 1.54 -4.80 -11.99
C ALA A 31 0.23 -5.42 -12.54
N LEU A 32 -0.82 -4.60 -12.72
CA LEU A 32 -2.09 -5.03 -13.30
C LEU A 32 -1.95 -5.37 -14.79
N ALA A 33 -1.12 -4.62 -15.53
CA ALA A 33 -0.79 -4.93 -16.93
C ALA A 33 -0.03 -6.25 -17.06
N ARG A 34 0.94 -6.52 -16.18
CA ARG A 34 1.68 -7.80 -16.13
C ARG A 34 0.77 -8.99 -15.83
N LEU A 35 -0.33 -8.78 -15.12
CA LEU A 35 -1.35 -9.80 -14.85
C LEU A 35 -2.43 -9.86 -15.94
N SER A 36 -2.30 -9.10 -17.04
CA SER A 36 -3.31 -9.00 -18.11
C SER A 36 -4.71 -8.69 -17.58
N VAL A 37 -4.82 -7.90 -16.51
CA VAL A 37 -6.12 -7.62 -15.85
C VAL A 37 -7.04 -6.86 -16.78
N GLY A 38 -6.52 -5.91 -17.57
CA GLY A 38 -7.31 -5.16 -18.54
C GLY A 38 -7.59 -5.90 -19.85
N ASP A 39 -6.82 -6.95 -20.17
CA ASP A 39 -6.92 -7.63 -21.46
C ASP A 39 -8.14 -8.53 -21.57
N ALA A 40 -8.60 -8.81 -22.79
CA ALA A 40 -9.72 -9.72 -23.01
C ALA A 40 -9.41 -11.16 -22.56
N SER A 41 -8.21 -11.64 -22.87
CA SER A 41 -7.69 -12.95 -22.48
C SER A 41 -6.55 -12.82 -21.46
N ALA A 42 -6.34 -13.86 -20.66
CA ALA A 42 -5.16 -13.96 -19.82
C ALA A 42 -3.93 -14.25 -20.69
N ALA A 43 -2.78 -13.65 -20.38
CA ALA A 43 -1.54 -13.98 -21.06
C ALA A 43 -1.13 -15.46 -20.85
N SER A 44 -0.45 -16.01 -21.85
CA SER A 44 -0.04 -17.42 -21.87
C SER A 44 0.99 -17.77 -20.80
N TYR A 45 1.86 -16.81 -20.46
CA TYR A 45 2.93 -16.96 -19.46
C TYR A 45 2.44 -16.97 -18.00
N LEU A 46 1.18 -16.59 -17.75
CA LEU A 46 0.66 -16.61 -16.38
C LEU A 46 0.52 -18.06 -15.89
N ASP A 47 0.86 -18.31 -14.63
CA ASP A 47 0.59 -19.59 -13.99
C ASP A 47 -0.87 -19.70 -13.48
N ALA A 48 -1.20 -20.77 -12.77
CA ALA A 48 -2.56 -20.98 -12.25
C ALA A 48 -2.96 -19.96 -11.17
N ASP A 49 -2.04 -19.61 -10.28
CA ASP A 49 -2.28 -18.70 -9.15
C ASP A 49 -2.42 -17.26 -9.64
N GLN A 50 -1.57 -16.85 -10.59
CA GLN A 50 -1.65 -15.56 -11.26
C GLN A 50 -2.95 -15.42 -12.06
N ARG A 51 -3.42 -16.49 -12.73
CA ARG A 51 -4.74 -16.49 -13.39
C ARG A 51 -5.89 -16.38 -12.40
N ALA A 52 -5.81 -17.05 -11.25
CA ALA A 52 -6.80 -16.94 -10.20
C ALA A 52 -6.84 -15.53 -9.60
N LEU A 53 -5.67 -14.94 -9.32
CA LEU A 53 -5.53 -13.56 -8.86
C LEU A 53 -6.10 -12.57 -9.89
N ARG A 54 -5.73 -12.70 -11.17
CA ARG A 54 -6.29 -11.89 -12.26
C ARG A 54 -7.82 -11.91 -12.26
N ASN A 55 -8.43 -13.09 -12.12
CA ASN A 55 -9.89 -13.21 -12.14
C ASN A 55 -10.55 -12.52 -10.93
N ARG A 56 -9.95 -12.65 -9.73
CA ARG A 56 -10.38 -11.92 -8.53
C ARG A 56 -10.26 -10.41 -8.72
N LEU A 57 -9.11 -9.93 -9.22
CA LEU A 57 -8.85 -8.52 -9.51
C LEU A 57 -9.85 -7.95 -10.51
N ARG A 58 -10.14 -8.68 -11.60
CA ARG A 58 -11.15 -8.24 -12.57
C ARG A 58 -12.54 -8.14 -11.95
N ALA A 59 -12.93 -9.12 -11.14
CA ALA A 59 -14.20 -9.08 -10.43
C ALA A 59 -14.29 -7.88 -9.48
N HIS A 60 -13.21 -7.64 -8.74
CA HIS A 60 -13.08 -6.53 -7.80
C HIS A 60 -13.12 -5.16 -8.51
N GLY A 61 -12.36 -4.97 -9.59
CA GLY A 61 -12.41 -3.75 -10.39
C GLY A 61 -13.83 -3.42 -10.88
N ARG A 62 -14.60 -4.43 -11.32
CA ARG A 62 -16.01 -4.22 -11.69
C ARG A 62 -16.90 -3.83 -10.52
N GLN A 63 -16.63 -4.33 -9.32
CA GLN A 63 -17.34 -3.91 -8.10
C GLN A 63 -17.02 -2.46 -7.74
N LEU A 64 -15.79 -2.00 -8.01
CA LEU A 64 -15.39 -0.59 -7.85
C LEU A 64 -15.98 0.32 -8.92
N GLY A 65 -16.38 -0.24 -10.06
CA GLY A 65 -17.01 0.44 -11.18
C GLY A 65 -16.17 0.52 -12.46
N ASP A 66 -15.09 -0.25 -12.57
CA ASP A 66 -14.36 -0.41 -13.84
C ASP A 66 -15.24 -1.12 -14.87
N LEU A 67 -15.38 -0.53 -16.07
CA LEU A 67 -16.25 -1.06 -17.11
C LEU A 67 -15.60 -2.19 -17.89
N ARG A 68 -16.43 -3.15 -18.32
CA ARG A 68 -16.03 -4.22 -19.25
C ARG A 68 -16.64 -3.96 -20.62
N SER A 69 -15.78 -3.82 -21.61
CA SER A 69 -16.12 -3.63 -23.02
C SER A 69 -16.71 -4.90 -23.65
N SER A 70 -17.45 -4.74 -24.75
CA SER A 70 -18.02 -5.86 -25.52
C SER A 70 -16.96 -6.81 -26.11
N ASN A 71 -15.76 -6.29 -26.41
CA ASN A 71 -14.61 -7.08 -26.88
C ASN A 71 -13.92 -7.86 -25.74
N GLY A 72 -14.40 -7.77 -24.51
CA GLY A 72 -13.86 -8.49 -23.35
C GLY A 72 -12.78 -7.76 -22.56
N GLN A 73 -12.23 -6.65 -23.08
CA GLN A 73 -11.31 -5.79 -22.32
C GLN A 73 -12.02 -5.15 -21.12
N GLN A 74 -11.26 -4.80 -20.10
CA GLN A 74 -11.77 -4.17 -18.89
C GLN A 74 -10.92 -2.96 -18.55
N GLU A 75 -11.56 -1.88 -18.13
CA GLU A 75 -10.88 -0.78 -17.46
C GLU A 75 -10.23 -1.29 -16.16
N THR A 76 -9.21 -0.57 -15.72
CA THR A 76 -8.49 -0.88 -14.48
C THR A 76 -8.21 0.37 -13.67
N GLY A 77 -8.83 1.50 -14.01
CA GLY A 77 -8.51 2.79 -13.41
C GLY A 77 -8.83 2.82 -11.92
N ARG A 78 -10.02 2.36 -11.54
CA ARG A 78 -10.45 2.36 -10.14
C ARG A 78 -9.70 1.31 -9.33
N LEU A 79 -9.50 0.12 -9.91
CA LEU A 79 -8.66 -0.90 -9.30
C LEU A 79 -7.22 -0.42 -9.10
N CYS A 80 -6.64 0.29 -10.07
CA CYS A 80 -5.30 0.86 -9.97
C CYS A 80 -5.20 1.84 -8.80
N SER A 81 -6.14 2.78 -8.69
CA SER A 81 -6.18 3.75 -7.58
C SER A 81 -6.33 3.07 -6.22
N GLU A 82 -7.14 2.00 -6.12
CA GLU A 82 -7.30 1.26 -4.86
C GLU A 82 -6.02 0.47 -4.49
N VAL A 83 -5.39 -0.22 -5.46
CA VAL A 83 -4.09 -0.89 -5.25
C VAL A 83 -3.05 0.11 -4.75
N ALA A 84 -2.93 1.25 -5.43
CA ALA A 84 -2.00 2.31 -5.03
C ALA A 84 -2.29 2.80 -3.59
N TYR A 85 -3.56 3.06 -3.29
CA TYR A 85 -3.99 3.51 -1.98
C TYR A 85 -3.64 2.51 -0.88
N GLU A 86 -4.02 1.24 -1.05
CA GLU A 86 -3.83 0.22 -0.02
C GLU A 86 -2.34 -0.05 0.24
N HIS A 87 -1.52 -0.15 -0.80
CA HIS A 87 -0.07 -0.38 -0.63
C HIS A 87 0.61 0.81 0.05
N TRP A 88 0.38 2.04 -0.42
CA TRP A 88 0.97 3.23 0.20
C TRP A 88 0.53 3.40 1.65
N HIS A 89 -0.77 3.34 1.92
CA HIS A 89 -1.29 3.54 3.28
C HIS A 89 -0.82 2.42 4.19
N ARG A 90 -0.74 1.16 3.75
CA ARG A 90 -0.22 0.07 4.58
C ARG A 90 1.22 0.33 5.02
N MET A 91 2.09 0.77 4.10
CA MET A 91 3.47 1.14 4.44
C MET A 91 3.51 2.33 5.40
N LEU A 92 2.74 3.39 5.11
CA LEU A 92 2.73 4.59 5.93
C LEU A 92 2.20 4.33 7.34
N PHE A 93 1.11 3.56 7.48
CA PHE A 93 0.56 3.17 8.78
C PHE A 93 1.51 2.27 9.56
N ALA A 94 2.22 1.35 8.91
CA ALA A 94 3.26 0.57 9.56
C ALA A 94 4.34 1.49 10.18
N ARG A 95 4.76 2.54 9.45
CA ARG A 95 5.68 3.54 9.99
C ARG A 95 5.08 4.37 11.13
N PHE A 96 3.82 4.79 11.04
CA PHE A 96 3.15 5.49 12.14
C PHE A 96 3.10 4.63 13.40
N LEU A 97 2.73 3.35 13.27
CA LEU A 97 2.69 2.41 14.40
C LEU A 97 4.08 2.23 14.99
N GLU A 98 5.09 1.99 14.16
CA GLU A 98 6.47 1.79 14.62
C GLU A 98 7.03 3.02 15.35
N GLN A 99 6.88 4.22 14.79
CA GLN A 99 7.35 5.47 15.41
C GLN A 99 6.63 5.83 16.72
N ASN A 100 5.48 5.20 16.99
CA ASN A 100 4.74 5.37 18.24
C ASN A 100 4.90 4.17 19.20
N HIS A 101 5.78 3.21 18.91
CA HIS A 101 5.93 1.95 19.66
C HIS A 101 4.63 1.14 19.76
N LEU A 102 3.85 1.14 18.67
CA LEU A 102 2.56 0.48 18.54
C LEU A 102 2.55 -0.58 17.43
N LEU A 103 3.66 -0.85 16.75
CA LEU A 103 3.72 -1.94 15.76
C LEU A 103 3.93 -3.27 16.49
N MET A 104 2.84 -3.90 16.91
CA MET A 104 2.88 -5.06 17.80
C MET A 104 3.05 -6.37 17.02
N TYR A 105 4.08 -7.16 17.35
CA TYR A 105 4.24 -8.54 16.90
C TYR A 105 3.30 -9.48 17.66
N ASP A 106 3.22 -9.27 18.98
CA ASP A 106 2.34 -9.95 19.92
C ASP A 106 1.81 -8.93 20.97
N PRO A 107 0.94 -9.31 21.91
CA PRO A 107 0.39 -8.37 22.91
C PRO A 107 1.39 -7.65 23.80
N HIS A 108 2.65 -8.06 23.82
CA HIS A 108 3.70 -7.59 24.72
C HIS A 108 4.95 -7.07 23.98
N THR A 109 5.12 -7.41 22.71
CA THR A 109 6.31 -7.06 21.91
C THR A 109 5.96 -6.08 20.79
N ALA A 110 6.43 -4.84 20.90
CA ALA A 110 6.45 -3.89 19.79
C ALA A 110 7.75 -4.05 18.99
N LEU A 111 7.68 -3.93 17.67
CA LEU A 111 8.82 -4.01 16.77
C LEU A 111 9.13 -2.67 16.11
N THR A 112 10.42 -2.46 15.88
CA THR A 112 10.99 -1.51 14.93
C THR A 112 10.99 -2.08 13.51
N LEU A 113 11.21 -1.24 12.50
CA LEU A 113 11.34 -1.72 11.12
C LEU A 113 12.59 -2.58 10.92
N ASP A 114 13.68 -2.30 11.65
CA ASP A 114 14.91 -3.10 11.60
C ASP A 114 14.67 -4.50 12.18
N GLU A 115 13.97 -4.61 13.31
CA GLU A 115 13.56 -5.92 13.85
C GLU A 115 12.59 -6.65 12.92
N CYS A 116 11.69 -5.94 12.24
CA CYS A 116 10.86 -6.54 11.20
C CYS A 116 11.72 -7.09 10.04
N GLN A 117 12.80 -6.40 9.67
CA GLN A 117 13.71 -6.86 8.63
C GLN A 117 14.48 -8.12 9.04
N GLU A 118 14.84 -8.26 10.32
CA GLU A 118 15.48 -9.45 10.87
C GLU A 118 14.52 -10.65 10.90
N LEU A 119 13.25 -10.43 11.24
CA LEU A 119 12.23 -11.48 11.38
C LEU A 119 11.51 -11.86 10.06
N ALA A 120 11.65 -11.05 9.00
CA ALA A 120 10.87 -11.20 7.78
C ALA A 120 10.95 -12.62 7.18
N ALA A 121 12.14 -13.20 7.09
CA ALA A 121 12.34 -14.52 6.51
C ALA A 121 11.65 -15.64 7.33
N ASP A 122 11.73 -15.55 8.66
CA ASP A 122 11.11 -16.53 9.57
C ASP A 122 9.58 -16.47 9.50
N GLU A 123 9.02 -15.29 9.22
CA GLU A 123 7.59 -15.05 9.03
C GLU A 123 7.12 -15.24 7.57
N GLY A 124 7.98 -15.75 6.69
CA GLY A 124 7.65 -15.99 5.28
C GLY A 124 7.32 -14.71 4.50
N CYS A 125 7.92 -13.58 4.89
CA CYS A 125 7.85 -12.29 4.22
C CYS A 125 9.13 -12.05 3.38
N ALA A 126 9.00 -11.32 2.28
CA ALA A 126 10.13 -10.99 1.42
C ALA A 126 11.12 -10.02 2.09
N ASP A 127 10.61 -9.08 2.89
CA ASP A 127 11.38 -8.06 3.58
C ASP A 127 10.66 -7.53 4.84
N GLY A 128 11.32 -6.64 5.58
CA GLY A 128 10.79 -6.05 6.80
C GLY A 128 9.57 -5.16 6.57
N TRP A 129 9.44 -4.54 5.40
CA TRP A 129 8.27 -3.72 5.05
C TRP A 129 7.04 -4.56 4.80
N GLU A 130 7.18 -5.73 4.18
CA GLU A 130 6.09 -6.68 4.04
C GLU A 130 5.61 -7.18 5.40
N LEU A 131 6.53 -7.55 6.30
CA LEU A 131 6.17 -7.98 7.66
C LEU A 131 5.48 -6.84 8.44
N ALA A 132 6.07 -5.65 8.46
CA ALA A 132 5.51 -4.48 9.13
C ALA A 132 4.11 -4.13 8.57
N GLY A 133 3.92 -4.23 7.25
CA GLY A 133 2.64 -4.05 6.59
C GLY A 133 1.60 -5.10 7.00
N LYS A 134 1.98 -6.37 7.13
CA LYS A 134 1.09 -7.45 7.61
C LYS A 134 0.67 -7.23 9.07
N LEU A 135 1.61 -6.84 9.93
CA LEU A 135 1.32 -6.49 11.33
C LEU A 135 0.37 -5.30 11.41
N ALA A 136 0.65 -4.22 10.67
CA ALA A 136 -0.21 -3.05 10.61
C ALA A 136 -1.64 -3.38 10.13
N ALA A 137 -1.76 -4.20 9.09
CA ALA A 137 -3.07 -4.63 8.58
C ALA A 137 -3.85 -5.46 9.62
N LYS A 138 -3.19 -6.37 10.33
CA LYS A 138 -3.79 -7.15 11.42
C LYS A 138 -4.28 -6.28 12.57
N MET A 139 -3.54 -5.21 12.88
CA MET A 139 -3.88 -4.26 13.95
C MET A 139 -4.99 -3.29 13.58
N LEU A 140 -5.17 -3.02 12.28
CA LEU A 140 -6.13 -2.05 11.76
C LEU A 140 -7.15 -2.70 10.82
N PRO A 141 -7.92 -3.71 11.27
CA PRO A 141 -8.82 -4.48 10.40
C PRO A 141 -9.98 -3.66 9.83
N GLN A 142 -10.27 -2.50 10.43
CA GLN A 142 -11.26 -1.55 9.91
C GLN A 142 -10.73 -0.70 8.75
N VAL A 143 -9.41 -0.56 8.63
CA VAL A 143 -8.74 0.23 7.60
C VAL A 143 -8.25 -0.68 6.47
N PHE A 144 -7.59 -1.79 6.82
CA PHE A 144 -7.05 -2.74 5.85
C PHE A 144 -7.82 -4.06 5.93
N ARG A 145 -8.45 -4.43 4.82
CA ARG A 145 -9.17 -5.71 4.73
C ARG A 145 -8.16 -6.84 4.49
N ALA A 146 -8.20 -7.86 5.35
CA ALA A 146 -7.31 -9.02 5.27
C ALA A 146 -7.39 -9.74 3.90
N ASP A 147 -8.58 -9.80 3.30
CA ASP A 147 -8.82 -10.50 2.03
C ASP A 147 -8.83 -9.56 0.81
N SER A 148 -8.30 -8.33 0.93
CA SER A 148 -8.30 -7.39 -0.18
C SER A 148 -7.52 -7.94 -1.39
N PRO A 149 -8.13 -8.05 -2.58
CA PRO A 149 -7.42 -8.42 -3.79
C PRO A 149 -6.32 -7.42 -4.16
N ALA A 150 -6.45 -6.16 -3.74
CA ALA A 150 -5.48 -5.10 -4.05
C ALA A 150 -4.14 -5.31 -3.35
N LEU A 151 -4.13 -5.70 -2.07
CA LEU A 151 -2.89 -6.06 -1.35
C LEU A 151 -2.23 -7.35 -1.84
N ALA A 152 -2.94 -8.21 -2.58
CA ALA A 152 -2.36 -9.39 -3.21
C ALA A 152 -1.57 -9.08 -4.50
N VAL A 153 -1.60 -7.84 -4.99
CA VAL A 153 -0.80 -7.39 -6.13
C VAL A 153 0.63 -7.10 -5.70
N THR A 154 1.61 -7.80 -6.26
CA THR A 154 3.03 -7.52 -6.02
C THR A 154 3.51 -6.35 -6.88
N LEU A 155 3.83 -5.23 -6.23
CA LEU A 155 4.47 -4.08 -6.87
C LEU A 155 5.94 -4.37 -7.20
N ALA A 156 6.49 -3.70 -8.20
CA ALA A 156 7.90 -3.88 -8.57
C ALA A 156 8.83 -3.27 -7.51
N PHE A 157 9.93 -3.97 -7.21
CA PHE A 157 10.86 -3.60 -6.14
C PHE A 157 11.43 -2.18 -6.25
N ASN A 158 11.69 -1.70 -7.47
CA ASN A 158 12.17 -0.34 -7.70
C ASN A 158 11.18 0.72 -7.19
N HIS A 159 9.88 0.55 -7.48
CA HIS A 159 8.85 1.47 -7.02
C HIS A 159 8.66 1.38 -5.51
N VAL A 160 8.63 0.17 -4.94
CA VAL A 160 8.55 -0.04 -3.48
C VAL A 160 9.70 0.69 -2.78
N ARG A 161 10.94 0.52 -3.25
CA ARG A 161 12.11 1.21 -2.70
C ARG A 161 12.03 2.74 -2.80
N GLU A 162 11.37 3.28 -3.83
CA GLU A 162 11.13 4.73 -3.91
C GLU A 162 10.10 5.19 -2.87
N LEU A 163 9.03 4.43 -2.66
CA LEU A 163 8.04 4.70 -1.61
C LEU A 163 8.67 4.63 -0.21
N GLU A 164 9.52 3.63 0.06
CA GLU A 164 10.26 3.51 1.32
C GLU A 164 11.13 4.74 1.59
N LYS A 165 11.84 5.24 0.57
CA LYS A 165 12.66 6.46 0.67
C LYS A 165 11.81 7.69 0.98
N LEU A 166 10.61 7.79 0.40
CA LEU A 166 9.68 8.88 0.69
C LEU A 166 9.27 8.86 2.16
N ILE A 167 8.92 7.69 2.69
CA ILE A 167 8.53 7.52 4.10
C ILE A 167 9.72 7.81 5.03
N ALA A 168 10.90 7.27 4.72
CA ALA A 168 12.11 7.47 5.51
C ALA A 168 12.59 8.94 5.49
N GLY A 169 12.23 9.70 4.45
CA GLY A 169 12.55 11.12 4.32
C GLY A 169 11.61 12.06 5.09
N LEU A 170 10.52 11.55 5.66
CA LEU A 170 9.62 12.34 6.52
C LEU A 170 10.25 12.58 7.89
N ASP A 171 10.03 13.77 8.44
CA ASP A 171 10.51 14.11 9.77
C ASP A 171 9.75 13.28 10.84
N PRO A 172 10.44 12.74 11.88
CA PRO A 172 9.81 11.99 12.96
C PRO A 172 8.59 12.68 13.61
N ASP A 173 8.60 14.02 13.71
CA ASP A 173 7.48 14.79 14.27
C ASP A 173 6.19 14.59 13.45
N THR A 174 6.31 14.25 12.16
CA THR A 174 5.19 13.88 11.29
C THR A 174 4.42 12.68 11.82
N PHE A 175 5.10 11.70 12.42
CA PHE A 175 4.48 10.48 12.92
C PHE A 175 3.91 10.64 14.33
N GLN A 176 4.31 11.69 15.05
CA GLN A 176 3.90 11.97 16.43
C GLN A 176 2.75 12.99 16.52
N ALA A 177 2.54 13.78 15.47
CA ALA A 177 1.50 14.80 15.40
C ALA A 177 0.07 14.21 15.38
N ALA A 178 -0.86 14.90 16.05
CA ALA A 178 -2.24 14.42 16.22
C ALA A 178 -3.07 14.41 14.92
N ASP A 179 -2.78 15.34 14.02
CA ASP A 179 -3.55 15.64 12.81
C ASP A 179 -2.90 15.13 11.52
N SER A 180 -1.69 14.56 11.61
CA SER A 180 -0.90 14.12 10.45
C SER A 180 -1.65 13.11 9.57
N LEU A 181 -2.29 12.10 10.17
CA LEU A 181 -3.11 11.14 9.42
C LEU A 181 -4.30 11.80 8.71
N GLY A 182 -4.90 12.84 9.28
CA GLY A 182 -5.97 13.60 8.62
C GLY A 182 -5.46 14.29 7.36
N TRP A 183 -4.26 14.89 7.44
CA TRP A 183 -3.60 15.50 6.30
C TRP A 183 -3.23 14.49 5.21
N VAL A 184 -2.73 13.30 5.56
CA VAL A 184 -2.44 12.22 4.60
C VAL A 184 -3.64 11.93 3.73
N TYR A 185 -4.82 11.73 4.33
CA TYR A 185 -6.04 11.43 3.57
C TYR A 185 -6.47 12.60 2.69
N GLN A 186 -6.39 13.83 3.20
CA GLN A 186 -6.71 15.01 2.43
C GLN A 186 -5.80 15.16 1.20
N TYR A 187 -4.48 14.98 1.37
CA TYR A 187 -3.52 15.12 0.29
C TYR A 187 -3.57 13.97 -0.71
N TRP A 188 -3.93 12.77 -0.27
CA TRP A 188 -4.12 11.65 -1.19
C TRP A 188 -5.29 11.90 -2.16
N GLN A 189 -6.35 12.57 -1.69
CA GLN A 189 -7.54 12.87 -2.48
C GLN A 189 -7.44 14.16 -3.32
N ALA A 190 -6.36 14.92 -3.17
CA ALA A 190 -6.16 16.19 -3.86
C ALA A 190 -5.84 16.04 -5.36
#